data_AF-A0A4P5VZA7-F1
#
_entry.id   AF-A0A4P5VZA7-F1
#
_cell.length_a   1.000
_cell.length_b   1.000
_cell.length_c   1.000
_cell.angle_alpha   90.00
_cell.angle_beta   90.00
_cell.angle_gamma   90.00
#
_symmetry.space_group_name_H-M   'P 1'
#
loop_
_entity.id
_entity.type
_entity.pdbx_description
1 polymer ?
#
loop_
_entity_poly.entity_id
_entity_poly.type
_entity_poly.pdbx_seq_one_letter_code
_entity_poly.pdbx_strand_id
1 'polypeptide(L)'
;MVLSAEESASLELWLDDNGYALPAGGQAILQEYIDAGSYFLAAKIVLSEAPTETAWLPPIQLRYAATSWSLPIRIGTISAEGSQDVTVFALGDPSQGEVAISNYPEGIVTDECMRPDGDDIGAYYAEQLDLALGGEAGWVQEYSWDLTANCDPCTTSDGLTPEELAALGLLDYHGHLSRMRLRYTPEQATVDVALYASGIAGQAEQIRYIQHADKLEASFPICGKGLVENPPGTCLDADRAAVTGIQLSLAPVGLLGGLVLLGALRRRSR
;
A
#
# COMPACT_ATOMS: atom_id res chain seq x y z
N MET A 1 -10.15 -24.95 -18.14
CA MET A 1 -11.14 -26.00 -17.79
C MET A 1 -11.32 -25.97 -16.29
N VAL A 2 -12.56 -25.95 -15.78
CA VAL A 2 -12.84 -26.02 -14.34
C VAL A 2 -13.22 -27.46 -14.02
N LEU A 3 -12.44 -28.11 -13.16
CA LEU A 3 -12.68 -29.49 -12.76
C LEU A 3 -13.50 -29.50 -11.46
N SER A 4 -14.68 -30.11 -11.51
CA SER A 4 -15.42 -30.55 -10.33
C SER A 4 -14.90 -31.94 -10.01
N ALA A 5 -14.14 -32.06 -8.92
CA ALA A 5 -13.51 -33.29 -8.50
C ALA A 5 -14.37 -33.92 -7.40
N GLU A 6 -15.35 -34.75 -7.76
CA GLU A 6 -16.05 -35.58 -6.78
C GLU A 6 -15.15 -36.73 -6.26
N GLU A 7 -14.00 -36.98 -6.90
CA GLU A 7 -13.01 -37.99 -6.51
C GLU A 7 -11.57 -37.49 -6.73
N SER A 8 -10.77 -37.43 -5.66
CA SER A 8 -9.37 -36.96 -5.68
C SER A 8 -8.43 -37.81 -6.50
N ALA A 9 -8.60 -39.14 -6.49
CA ALA A 9 -7.82 -40.06 -7.30
C ALA A 9 -8.01 -39.78 -8.80
N SER A 10 -9.22 -39.39 -9.21
CA SER A 10 -9.53 -39.03 -10.61
C SER A 10 -8.89 -37.69 -11.01
N LEU A 11 -8.79 -36.73 -10.07
CA LEU A 11 -8.09 -35.46 -10.32
C LEU A 11 -6.57 -35.65 -10.40
N GLU A 12 -6.00 -36.48 -9.54
CA GLU A 12 -4.57 -36.79 -9.55
C GLU A 12 -4.15 -37.47 -10.86
N LEU A 13 -4.89 -38.51 -11.28
CA LEU A 13 -4.66 -39.17 -12.56
C LEU A 13 -4.78 -38.18 -13.72
N TRP A 14 -5.78 -37.29 -13.68
CA TRP A 14 -5.91 -36.25 -14.70
C TRP A 14 -4.72 -35.28 -14.71
N LEU A 15 -4.22 -34.87 -13.54
CA LEU A 15 -3.05 -34.01 -13.43
C LEU A 15 -1.81 -34.69 -14.03
N ASP A 16 -1.56 -35.95 -13.68
CA ASP A 16 -0.45 -36.74 -14.20
C ASP A 16 -0.55 -36.95 -15.72
N ASP A 17 -1.73 -37.35 -16.22
CA ASP A 17 -2.02 -37.55 -17.65
C ASP A 17 -1.81 -36.25 -18.47
N ASN A 18 -2.00 -35.08 -17.85
CA ASN A 18 -1.78 -33.78 -18.49
C ASN A 18 -0.37 -33.21 -18.24
N GLY A 19 0.50 -34.01 -17.59
CA GLY A 19 1.89 -33.68 -17.32
C GLY A 19 2.05 -32.54 -16.33
N TYR A 20 1.19 -32.49 -15.32
CA TYR A 20 1.39 -31.71 -14.10
C TYR A 20 2.10 -32.59 -13.07
N ALA A 21 3.20 -32.11 -12.51
CA ALA A 21 3.88 -32.79 -11.43
C ALA A 21 3.22 -32.41 -10.10
N LEU A 22 2.73 -33.39 -9.35
CA LEU A 22 2.29 -33.20 -7.96
C LEU A 22 3.38 -33.76 -7.03
N PRO A 23 4.15 -32.90 -6.32
CA PRO A 23 5.16 -33.34 -5.37
C PRO A 23 4.58 -34.21 -4.25
N ALA A 24 5.45 -34.95 -3.57
CA ALA A 24 5.07 -35.78 -2.43
C ALA A 24 4.34 -34.95 -1.36
N GLY A 25 3.21 -35.46 -0.86
CA GLY A 25 2.33 -34.74 0.08
C GLY A 25 1.30 -33.83 -0.59
N GLY A 26 1.43 -33.53 -1.89
CA GLY A 26 0.47 -32.70 -2.60
C GLY A 26 -0.94 -33.30 -2.71
N GLN A 27 -1.05 -34.63 -2.71
CA GLN A 27 -2.34 -35.34 -2.73
C GLN A 27 -3.18 -35.04 -1.47
N ALA A 28 -2.56 -34.98 -0.30
CA ALA A 28 -3.26 -34.69 0.95
C ALA A 28 -3.81 -33.27 0.96
N ILE A 29 -2.98 -32.29 0.54
CA ILE A 29 -3.42 -30.90 0.42
C ILE A 29 -4.54 -30.77 -0.62
N LEU A 30 -4.40 -31.43 -1.77
CA LEU A 30 -5.43 -31.43 -2.81
C LEU A 30 -6.77 -32.00 -2.31
N GLN A 31 -6.71 -33.07 -1.51
CA GLN A 31 -7.90 -33.65 -0.88
C GLN A 31 -8.61 -32.66 0.04
N GLU A 32 -7.88 -31.87 0.84
CA GLU A 32 -8.49 -30.87 1.72
C GLU A 32 -9.31 -29.83 0.93
N TYR A 33 -8.82 -29.41 -0.23
CA TYR A 33 -9.55 -28.49 -1.12
C TYR A 33 -10.80 -29.14 -1.73
N ILE A 34 -10.71 -30.42 -2.11
CA ILE A 34 -11.84 -31.20 -2.63
C ILE A 34 -12.92 -31.34 -1.55
N ASP A 35 -12.54 -31.72 -0.33
CA ASP A 35 -13.45 -31.89 0.80
C ASP A 35 -14.12 -30.57 1.19
N ALA A 36 -13.43 -29.45 0.99
CA ALA A 36 -13.97 -28.10 1.15
C ALA A 36 -14.87 -27.64 -0.02
N GLY A 37 -15.05 -28.46 -1.06
CA GLY A 37 -15.87 -28.15 -2.23
C GLY A 37 -15.25 -27.11 -3.17
N SER A 38 -13.92 -27.02 -3.20
CA SER A 38 -13.20 -26.07 -4.04
C SER A 38 -13.22 -26.48 -5.51
N TYR A 39 -13.13 -25.49 -6.40
CA TYR A 39 -12.96 -25.69 -7.83
C TYR A 39 -11.50 -25.45 -8.23
N PHE A 40 -10.98 -26.27 -9.15
CA PHE A 40 -9.58 -26.17 -9.57
C PHE A 40 -9.46 -25.57 -10.96
N LEU A 41 -8.55 -24.60 -11.09
CA LEU A 41 -8.02 -24.11 -12.36
C LEU A 41 -6.56 -24.56 -12.46
N ALA A 42 -6.28 -25.47 -13.39
CA ALA A 42 -4.93 -25.85 -13.74
C ALA A 42 -4.48 -25.06 -14.98
N ALA A 43 -3.34 -24.37 -14.86
CA ALA A 43 -2.71 -23.64 -15.96
C ALA A 43 -1.27 -24.14 -16.12
N LYS A 44 -0.87 -24.46 -17.35
CA LYS A 44 0.48 -24.89 -17.70
C LYS A 44 1.16 -23.80 -18.51
N ILE A 45 2.30 -23.33 -18.03
CA ILE A 45 3.12 -22.35 -18.74
C ILE A 45 4.11 -23.11 -19.62
N VAL A 46 4.08 -22.83 -20.92
CA VAL A 46 5.03 -23.36 -21.88
C VAL A 46 6.10 -22.29 -22.12
N LEU A 47 7.20 -22.36 -21.38
CA LEU A 47 8.25 -21.33 -21.41
C LEU A 47 8.88 -21.12 -22.79
N SER A 48 8.87 -22.13 -23.66
CA SER A 48 9.33 -22.01 -25.05
C SER A 48 8.47 -21.08 -25.91
N GLU A 49 7.24 -20.78 -25.47
CA GLU A 49 6.30 -19.87 -26.13
C GLU A 49 6.20 -18.52 -25.40
N ALA A 50 6.93 -18.34 -24.30
CA ALA A 50 6.96 -17.07 -23.58
C ALA A 50 7.63 -16.00 -24.47
N PRO A 51 7.08 -14.77 -24.55
CA PRO A 51 7.70 -13.70 -25.32
C PRO A 51 9.11 -13.42 -24.78
N THR A 52 10.12 -13.52 -25.64
CA THR A 52 11.51 -13.23 -25.26
C THR A 52 11.75 -11.76 -24.89
N GLU A 53 10.87 -10.87 -25.34
CA GLU A 53 10.98 -9.41 -25.19
C GLU A 53 10.42 -8.91 -23.84
N THR A 54 9.50 -9.64 -23.21
CA THR A 54 8.92 -9.28 -21.91
C THR A 54 9.22 -10.39 -20.92
N ALA A 55 10.13 -10.15 -19.97
CA ALA A 55 10.54 -11.11 -18.94
C ALA A 55 9.44 -11.50 -17.94
N TRP A 56 8.16 -11.20 -18.23
CA TRP A 56 7.04 -11.33 -17.30
C TRP A 56 5.89 -12.11 -17.95
N LEU A 57 5.32 -13.05 -17.20
CA LEU A 57 4.09 -13.72 -17.57
C LEU A 57 2.90 -12.78 -17.35
N PRO A 58 1.84 -12.87 -18.18
CA PRO A 58 0.59 -12.18 -17.89
C PRO A 58 0.06 -12.58 -16.51
N PRO A 59 -0.48 -11.62 -15.73
CA PRO A 59 -1.09 -11.94 -14.44
C PRO A 59 -2.32 -12.83 -14.62
N ILE A 60 -2.55 -13.73 -13.67
CA ILE A 60 -3.76 -14.53 -13.61
C ILE A 60 -4.89 -13.66 -13.07
N GLN A 61 -5.95 -13.48 -13.86
CA GLN A 61 -7.11 -12.69 -13.47
C GLN A 61 -8.24 -13.62 -13.02
N LEU A 62 -8.75 -13.38 -11.81
CA LEU A 62 -9.87 -14.11 -11.22
C LEU A 62 -10.96 -13.11 -10.82
N ARG A 63 -12.23 -13.49 -10.99
CA ARG A 63 -13.38 -12.68 -10.56
C ARG A 63 -14.20 -13.45 -9.54
N TYR A 64 -14.44 -12.82 -8.41
CA TYR A 64 -15.28 -13.35 -7.33
C TYR A 64 -16.60 -12.57 -7.29
N ALA A 65 -17.70 -13.27 -7.00
CA ALA A 65 -19.00 -12.62 -6.78
C ALA A 65 -19.25 -12.31 -5.28
N ALA A 66 -18.46 -12.90 -4.39
CA ALA A 66 -18.56 -12.71 -2.95
C ALA A 66 -17.67 -11.55 -2.49
N THR A 67 -18.03 -10.92 -1.36
CA THR A 67 -17.26 -9.83 -0.73
C THR A 67 -16.13 -10.32 0.18
N SER A 68 -16.04 -11.63 0.38
CA SER A 68 -14.88 -12.30 0.96
C SER A 68 -14.50 -13.47 0.08
N TRP A 69 -13.20 -13.68 -0.10
CA TRP A 69 -12.67 -14.72 -0.97
C TRP A 69 -11.32 -15.21 -0.47
N SER A 70 -10.96 -16.41 -0.92
CA SER A 70 -9.69 -17.05 -0.56
C SER A 70 -8.76 -17.07 -1.77
N LEU A 71 -7.50 -16.69 -1.55
CA LEU A 71 -6.42 -16.94 -2.50
C LEU A 71 -5.69 -18.23 -2.08
N PRO A 72 -5.79 -19.32 -2.88
CA PRO A 72 -5.30 -20.63 -2.50
C PRO A 72 -3.77 -20.72 -2.60
N ILE A 73 -3.05 -20.08 -1.68
CA ILE A 73 -1.59 -20.05 -1.71
C ILE A 73 -0.96 -21.37 -1.28
N ARG A 74 -1.63 -22.18 -0.43
CA ARG A 74 -1.03 -23.42 0.11
C ARG A 74 -0.78 -24.46 -0.97
N ILE A 75 -1.68 -24.59 -1.94
CA ILE A 75 -1.45 -25.52 -3.05
C ILE A 75 -0.26 -25.08 -3.92
N GLY A 76 0.00 -23.78 -4.01
CA GLY A 76 1.16 -23.23 -4.72
C GLY A 76 2.49 -23.53 -4.01
N THR A 77 2.50 -23.59 -2.67
CA THR A 77 3.73 -23.84 -1.92
C THR A 77 4.25 -25.26 -2.01
N ILE A 78 3.43 -26.21 -2.45
CA ILE A 78 3.84 -27.61 -2.69
C ILE A 78 5.04 -27.68 -3.66
N SER A 79 5.11 -26.74 -4.61
CA SER A 79 6.17 -26.68 -5.63
C SER A 79 7.21 -25.59 -5.37
N ALA A 80 7.15 -24.91 -4.22
CA ALA A 80 8.03 -23.80 -3.89
C ALA A 80 9.26 -24.27 -3.09
N GLU A 81 10.45 -23.84 -3.50
CA GLU A 81 11.72 -24.17 -2.83
C GLU A 81 12.15 -23.14 -1.76
N GLY A 82 11.39 -22.04 -1.61
CA GLY A 82 11.73 -20.96 -0.69
C GLY A 82 10.66 -19.89 -0.60
N SER A 83 11.02 -18.75 -0.01
CA SER A 83 10.11 -17.62 0.19
C SER A 83 9.48 -17.17 -1.13
N GLN A 84 8.19 -16.86 -1.06
CA GLN A 84 7.37 -16.41 -2.17
C GLN A 84 6.92 -14.98 -1.92
N ASP A 85 7.04 -14.14 -2.95
CA ASP A 85 6.49 -12.80 -3.00
C ASP A 85 5.32 -12.77 -3.98
N VAL A 86 4.13 -12.46 -3.48
CA VAL A 86 2.92 -12.37 -4.30
C VAL A 86 2.43 -10.93 -4.31
N THR A 87 2.32 -10.34 -5.50
CA THR A 87 1.63 -9.06 -5.67
C THR A 87 0.18 -9.32 -6.05
N VAL A 88 -0.75 -8.83 -5.25
CA VAL A 88 -2.19 -8.93 -5.49
C VAL A 88 -2.72 -7.57 -5.87
N PHE A 89 -3.37 -7.49 -7.02
CA PHE A 89 -4.18 -6.35 -7.41
C PHE A 89 -5.64 -6.73 -7.23
N ALA A 90 -6.33 -6.04 -6.34
CA ALA A 90 -7.75 -6.19 -6.14
C ALA A 90 -8.48 -4.97 -6.69
N LEU A 91 -9.44 -5.22 -7.58
CA LEU A 91 -10.28 -4.21 -8.19
C LEU A 91 -11.72 -4.47 -7.75
N GLY A 92 -12.38 -3.47 -7.19
CA GLY A 92 -13.72 -3.59 -6.65
C GLY A 92 -14.56 -2.32 -6.79
N ASP A 93 -15.80 -2.39 -6.29
CA ASP A 93 -16.71 -1.24 -6.21
C ASP A 93 -16.17 -0.24 -5.17
N PRO A 94 -16.06 1.07 -5.50
CA PRO A 94 -15.57 2.09 -4.55
C PRO A 94 -16.34 2.18 -3.24
N SER A 95 -17.63 1.83 -3.23
CA SER A 95 -18.44 1.80 -2.01
C SER A 95 -18.04 0.70 -1.04
N GLN A 96 -17.33 -0.33 -1.51
CA GLN A 96 -16.78 -1.39 -0.65
C GLN A 96 -15.41 -1.05 -0.10
N GLY A 97 -14.78 0.02 -0.60
CA GLY A 97 -13.49 0.52 -0.14
C GLY A 97 -12.33 -0.41 -0.48
N GLU A 98 -11.26 -0.30 0.31
CA GLU A 98 -10.06 -1.11 0.14
C GLU A 98 -10.29 -2.59 0.41
N VAL A 99 -9.42 -3.41 -0.18
CA VAL A 99 -9.31 -4.83 0.13
C VAL A 99 -8.17 -5.05 1.12
N ALA A 100 -8.45 -5.85 2.14
CA ALA A 100 -7.49 -6.22 3.18
C ALA A 100 -7.45 -7.75 3.39
N ILE A 101 -6.46 -8.22 4.14
CA ILE A 101 -6.28 -9.63 4.49
C ILE A 101 -6.52 -9.83 5.99
N SER A 102 -7.41 -10.77 6.34
CA SER A 102 -7.86 -10.93 7.73
C SER A 102 -7.06 -11.93 8.57
N ASN A 103 -6.25 -12.78 7.93
CA ASN A 103 -5.61 -13.94 8.58
C ASN A 103 -4.08 -14.00 8.42
N TYR A 104 -3.47 -12.92 7.95
CA TYR A 104 -2.03 -12.69 7.97
C TYR A 104 -1.76 -11.29 8.57
N PRO A 105 -0.67 -11.10 9.32
CA PRO A 105 -0.34 -9.80 9.88
C PRO A 105 -0.02 -8.80 8.79
N GLU A 106 -0.55 -7.59 8.95
CA GLU A 106 -0.21 -6.45 8.12
C GLU A 106 1.06 -5.78 8.66
N GLY A 107 2.06 -5.63 7.80
CA GLY A 107 3.26 -4.84 8.06
C GLY A 107 3.07 -3.41 7.59
N ILE A 108 3.59 -2.46 8.36
CA ILE A 108 3.59 -1.04 8.00
C ILE A 108 4.98 -0.68 7.49
N VAL A 109 5.04 -0.25 6.23
CA VAL A 109 6.27 0.28 5.64
C VAL A 109 6.33 1.78 5.95
N THR A 110 7.48 2.24 6.45
CA THR A 110 7.69 3.68 6.63
C THR A 110 7.72 4.35 5.26
N ASP A 111 6.95 5.41 5.10
CA ASP A 111 6.84 6.22 3.89
C ASP A 111 6.77 7.72 4.24
N GLU A 112 6.43 8.57 3.26
CA GLU A 112 6.34 10.04 3.42
C GLU A 112 7.63 10.69 3.95
N CYS A 113 8.77 10.07 3.65
CA CYS A 113 10.08 10.46 4.13
C CYS A 113 11.10 10.49 2.99
N MET A 114 12.17 11.25 3.18
CA MET A 114 13.30 11.27 2.29
C MET A 114 14.13 10.01 2.47
N ARG A 115 14.20 9.20 1.41
CA ARG A 115 15.06 8.02 1.37
C ARG A 115 16.53 8.46 1.40
N PRO A 116 17.43 7.81 2.15
CA PRO A 116 18.86 8.10 2.12
C PRO A 116 19.46 8.19 0.70
N ASP A 117 20.43 9.08 0.53
CA ASP A 117 21.12 9.26 -0.75
C ASP A 117 21.94 8.02 -1.15
N GLY A 118 21.92 7.71 -2.45
CA GLY A 118 22.76 6.66 -3.04
C GLY A 118 22.11 5.28 -3.15
N ASP A 119 20.96 5.05 -2.54
CA ASP A 119 20.27 3.76 -2.60
C ASP A 119 19.46 3.59 -3.90
N ASP A 120 19.46 2.38 -4.46
CA ASP A 120 18.50 1.97 -5.48
C ASP A 120 17.09 1.85 -4.86
N ILE A 121 16.04 2.27 -5.57
CA ILE A 121 14.69 2.30 -4.99
C ILE A 121 14.12 0.90 -4.77
N GLY A 122 14.44 -0.04 -5.66
CA GLY A 122 14.04 -1.43 -5.51
C GLY A 122 14.73 -2.09 -4.33
N ALA A 123 16.05 -1.92 -4.22
CA ALA A 123 16.82 -2.44 -3.10
C ALA A 123 16.37 -1.84 -1.75
N TYR A 124 16.18 -0.53 -1.71
CA TYR A 124 15.70 0.16 -0.51
C TYR A 124 14.30 -0.32 -0.09
N TYR A 125 13.36 -0.40 -1.03
CA TYR A 125 12.02 -0.90 -0.74
C TYR A 125 12.02 -2.36 -0.27
N ALA A 126 12.87 -3.21 -0.86
CA ALA A 126 13.03 -4.59 -0.40
C ALA A 126 13.49 -4.67 1.06
N GLU A 127 14.43 -3.81 1.47
CA GLU A 127 14.86 -3.71 2.88
C GLU A 127 13.72 -3.21 3.78
N GLN A 128 12.95 -2.21 3.35
CA GLN A 128 11.82 -1.72 4.15
C GLN A 128 10.72 -2.79 4.30
N LEU A 129 10.50 -3.61 3.27
CA LEU A 129 9.60 -4.75 3.33
C LEU A 129 10.12 -5.84 4.30
N ASP A 130 11.41 -6.14 4.26
CA ASP A 130 12.04 -7.07 5.22
C ASP A 130 11.86 -6.58 6.66
N LEU A 131 12.04 -5.28 6.91
CA LEU A 131 11.83 -4.66 8.22
C LEU A 131 10.36 -4.70 8.65
N ALA A 132 9.43 -4.42 7.74
CA ALA A 132 7.99 -4.38 8.02
C ALA A 132 7.43 -5.77 8.36
N LEU A 133 7.96 -6.83 7.72
CA LEU A 133 7.48 -8.20 7.91
C LEU A 133 8.31 -9.02 8.91
N GLY A 134 9.55 -8.60 9.21
CA GLY A 134 10.39 -9.22 10.22
C GLY A 134 10.77 -10.68 9.94
N GLY A 135 10.71 -11.11 8.67
CA GLY A 135 10.94 -12.51 8.27
C GLY A 135 9.77 -13.46 8.49
N GLU A 136 8.63 -12.95 8.99
CA GLU A 136 7.40 -13.71 9.17
C GLU A 136 6.50 -13.63 7.92
N ALA A 137 5.56 -14.56 7.81
CA ALA A 137 4.54 -14.44 6.79
C ALA A 137 3.61 -13.27 7.11
N GLY A 138 3.36 -12.42 6.12
CA GLY A 138 2.57 -11.22 6.28
C GLY A 138 2.34 -10.51 4.95
N TRP A 139 1.74 -9.34 5.04
CA TRP A 139 1.41 -8.54 3.87
C TRP A 139 1.54 -7.04 4.15
N VAL A 140 1.67 -6.24 3.09
CA VAL A 140 1.71 -4.78 3.15
C VAL A 140 0.74 -4.22 2.12
N GLN A 141 -0.03 -3.20 2.49
CA GLN A 141 -0.76 -2.37 1.54
C GLN A 141 0.20 -1.39 0.85
N GLU A 142 0.48 -1.61 -0.44
CA GLU A 142 1.38 -0.71 -1.21
C GLU A 142 0.60 0.48 -1.81
N TYR A 143 -0.68 0.29 -2.13
CA TYR A 143 -1.54 1.29 -2.75
C TYR A 143 -3.01 0.97 -2.50
N SER A 144 -3.82 1.99 -2.24
CA SER A 144 -5.27 1.91 -2.09
C SER A 144 -5.90 3.19 -2.61
N TRP A 145 -6.71 3.12 -3.67
CA TRP A 145 -7.25 4.34 -4.28
C TRP A 145 -8.55 4.14 -5.05
N ASP A 146 -9.43 5.14 -4.93
CA ASP A 146 -10.60 5.29 -5.78
C ASP A 146 -10.20 5.88 -7.15
N LEU A 147 -10.30 5.08 -8.20
CA LEU A 147 -9.89 5.42 -9.57
C LEU A 147 -10.69 6.60 -10.18
N THR A 148 -11.69 7.13 -9.48
CA THR A 148 -12.36 8.39 -9.86
C THR A 148 -11.59 9.65 -9.44
N ALA A 149 -10.62 9.54 -8.53
CA ALA A 149 -9.82 10.65 -8.03
C ALA A 149 -8.54 10.85 -8.87
N ASN A 150 -8.22 12.12 -9.19
CA ASN A 150 -7.19 12.45 -10.20
C ASN A 150 -6.00 13.29 -9.68
N CYS A 151 -5.90 13.55 -8.37
CA CYS A 151 -5.03 14.63 -7.86
C CYS A 151 -3.74 14.17 -7.16
N ASP A 152 -3.60 12.88 -6.89
CA ASP A 152 -2.42 12.26 -6.29
C ASP A 152 -2.61 10.74 -6.43
N PRO A 153 -1.59 9.92 -6.71
CA PRO A 153 -0.60 10.33 -7.69
C PRO A 153 -1.34 10.87 -8.93
N CYS A 154 -0.90 12.01 -9.46
CA CYS A 154 -1.40 12.51 -10.74
C CYS A 154 -0.97 11.55 -11.86
N THR A 155 -1.64 10.40 -11.95
CA THR A 155 -1.56 9.51 -13.11
C THR A 155 -2.08 10.30 -14.32
N THR A 156 -1.61 9.94 -15.51
CA THR A 156 -1.84 10.65 -16.77
C THR A 156 -3.26 11.23 -16.87
N SER A 157 -3.37 12.46 -17.40
CA SER A 157 -4.56 13.34 -17.38
C SER A 157 -5.91 12.76 -17.82
N ASP A 158 -5.91 11.53 -18.34
CA ASP A 158 -7.05 10.94 -19.04
C ASP A 158 -7.68 9.75 -18.27
N GLY A 159 -7.11 9.34 -17.12
CA GLY A 159 -7.61 8.22 -16.32
C GLY A 159 -7.63 6.89 -17.08
N LEU A 160 -8.19 5.82 -16.48
CA LEU A 160 -8.47 4.59 -17.21
C LEU A 160 -9.77 4.74 -18.00
N THR A 161 -9.73 4.35 -19.27
CA THR A 161 -10.92 4.34 -20.13
C THR A 161 -11.92 3.28 -19.67
N PRO A 162 -13.21 3.43 -20.02
CA PRO A 162 -14.21 2.37 -19.82
C PRO A 162 -13.80 1.00 -20.33
N GLU A 163 -13.13 0.96 -21.49
CA GLU A 163 -12.72 -0.26 -22.17
C GLU A 163 -11.56 -0.94 -21.42
N GLU A 164 -10.63 -0.15 -20.87
CA GLU A 164 -9.56 -0.66 -20.00
C GLU A 164 -10.11 -1.19 -18.68
N LEU A 165 -11.05 -0.49 -18.04
CA LEU A 165 -11.71 -0.97 -16.82
C LEU A 165 -12.48 -2.27 -17.08
N ALA A 166 -13.18 -2.36 -18.22
CA ALA A 166 -13.87 -3.58 -18.63
C ALA A 166 -12.89 -4.73 -18.90
N ALA A 167 -11.73 -4.46 -19.52
CA ALA A 167 -10.67 -5.46 -19.72
C ALA A 167 -10.07 -5.95 -18.38
N LEU A 168 -10.01 -5.08 -17.37
CA LEU A 168 -9.64 -5.42 -16.00
C LEU A 168 -10.77 -6.13 -15.22
N GLY A 169 -11.93 -6.35 -15.85
CA GLY A 169 -13.02 -7.15 -15.32
C GLY A 169 -14.04 -6.38 -14.48
N LEU A 170 -13.92 -5.05 -14.41
CA LEU A 170 -14.95 -4.18 -13.82
C LEU A 170 -16.14 -4.07 -14.78
N LEU A 171 -17.34 -4.10 -14.21
CA LEU A 171 -18.58 -3.95 -14.99
C LEU A 171 -19.08 -2.50 -15.04
N ASP A 172 -18.44 -1.60 -14.28
CA ASP A 172 -18.78 -0.20 -14.15
C ASP A 172 -17.55 0.69 -14.43
N TYR A 173 -17.79 1.98 -14.62
CA TYR A 173 -16.81 3.02 -14.92
C TYR A 173 -16.07 3.52 -13.68
N HIS A 174 -16.37 2.95 -12.52
CA HIS A 174 -15.82 3.33 -11.23
C HIS A 174 -15.20 2.10 -10.57
N GLY A 175 -14.03 2.26 -9.96
CA GLY A 175 -13.32 1.17 -9.33
C GLY A 175 -12.42 1.66 -8.20
N HIS A 176 -12.27 0.85 -7.16
CA HIS A 176 -11.22 1.02 -6.16
C HIS A 176 -10.14 -0.02 -6.43
N LEU A 177 -8.89 0.43 -6.46
CA LEU A 177 -7.73 -0.41 -6.67
C LEU A 177 -6.97 -0.54 -5.35
N SER A 178 -6.80 -1.76 -4.88
CA SER A 178 -5.86 -2.10 -3.81
C SER A 178 -4.71 -2.94 -4.39
N ARG A 179 -3.48 -2.53 -4.11
CA ARG A 179 -2.27 -3.30 -4.42
C ARG A 179 -1.65 -3.73 -3.10
N MET A 180 -1.60 -5.04 -2.89
CA MET A 180 -1.01 -5.65 -1.72
C MET A 180 0.22 -6.46 -2.13
N ARG A 181 1.21 -6.50 -1.26
CA ARG A 181 2.33 -7.44 -1.36
C ARG A 181 2.30 -8.40 -0.20
N LEU A 182 2.22 -9.69 -0.51
CA LEU A 182 2.31 -10.77 0.46
C LEU A 182 3.68 -11.42 0.37
N ARG A 183 4.22 -11.83 1.51
CA ARG A 183 5.43 -12.66 1.58
C ARG A 183 5.22 -13.79 2.58
N TYR A 184 5.64 -14.99 2.22
CA TYR A 184 5.57 -16.17 3.06
C TYR A 184 6.56 -17.24 2.60
N THR A 185 6.92 -18.15 3.49
CA THR A 185 7.59 -19.42 3.14
C THR A 185 6.57 -20.56 3.02
N PRO A 186 6.92 -21.69 2.37
CA PRO A 186 6.06 -22.86 2.32
C PRO A 186 5.59 -23.33 3.70
N GLU A 187 6.45 -23.25 4.71
CA GLU A 187 6.17 -23.66 6.09
C GLU A 187 5.22 -22.70 6.81
N GLN A 188 5.29 -21.40 6.48
CA GLN A 188 4.42 -20.39 7.09
C GLN A 188 3.02 -20.34 6.44
N ALA A 189 2.89 -20.75 5.18
CA ALA A 189 1.61 -20.82 4.46
C ALA A 189 0.75 -22.00 4.94
N THR A 190 0.24 -21.92 6.17
CA THR A 190 -0.55 -22.98 6.81
C THR A 190 -2.05 -22.87 6.51
N VAL A 191 -2.50 -21.67 6.13
CA VAL A 191 -3.89 -21.35 5.76
C VAL A 191 -3.89 -20.51 4.48
N ASP A 192 -4.93 -20.63 3.67
CA ASP A 192 -5.07 -19.75 2.51
C ASP A 192 -5.42 -18.33 2.91
N VAL A 193 -5.01 -17.36 2.10
CA VAL A 193 -5.19 -15.94 2.39
C VAL A 193 -6.67 -15.60 2.26
N ALA A 194 -7.26 -15.08 3.34
CA ALA A 194 -8.63 -14.60 3.36
C ALA A 194 -8.67 -13.09 3.09
N LEU A 195 -9.15 -12.74 1.90
CA LEU A 195 -9.33 -11.37 1.44
C LEU A 195 -10.78 -10.92 1.71
N TYR A 196 -10.95 -9.66 2.05
CA TYR A 196 -12.26 -9.05 2.24
C TYR A 196 -12.23 -7.56 1.87
N ALA A 197 -13.36 -7.03 1.45
CA ALA A 197 -13.53 -5.58 1.32
C ALA A 197 -13.76 -4.96 2.71
N SER A 198 -12.92 -4.02 3.11
CA SER A 198 -12.89 -3.49 4.48
C SER A 198 -14.00 -2.47 4.77
N GLY A 199 -14.60 -1.89 3.73
CA GLY A 199 -15.54 -0.78 3.84
C GLY A 199 -14.88 0.57 4.11
N ILE A 200 -13.54 0.63 4.20
CA ILE A 200 -12.79 1.87 4.32
C ILE A 200 -12.72 2.50 2.93
N ALA A 201 -13.67 3.40 2.66
CA ALA A 201 -13.77 4.15 1.42
C ALA A 201 -13.28 5.60 1.61
N GLY A 202 -12.71 6.18 0.56
CA GLY A 202 -12.29 7.58 0.52
C GLY A 202 -10.98 7.89 1.26
N GLN A 203 -10.26 6.87 1.75
CA GLN A 203 -8.86 7.00 2.12
C GLN A 203 -8.00 6.55 0.95
N ALA A 204 -7.11 7.45 0.54
CA ALA A 204 -6.10 7.16 -0.45
C ALA A 204 -4.79 6.85 0.28
N GLU A 205 -4.22 5.69 -0.02
CA GLU A 205 -2.96 5.24 0.52
C GLU A 205 -2.01 4.91 -0.62
N GLN A 206 -0.75 5.30 -0.48
CA GLN A 206 0.31 4.92 -1.38
C GLN A 206 1.62 5.02 -0.64
N ILE A 207 2.45 3.98 -0.73
CA ILE A 207 3.83 4.07 -0.25
C ILE A 207 4.60 5.05 -1.13
N ARG A 208 5.10 6.12 -0.51
CA ARG A 208 5.89 7.17 -1.19
C ARG A 208 7.22 7.41 -0.50
N TYR A 209 8.26 7.49 -1.32
CA TYR A 209 9.58 7.96 -0.89
C TYR A 209 9.93 9.23 -1.63
N ILE A 210 10.43 10.20 -0.87
CA ILE A 210 10.91 11.46 -1.41
C ILE A 210 12.39 11.26 -1.75
N GLN A 211 12.79 11.66 -2.95
CA GLN A 211 14.21 11.71 -3.26
C GLN A 211 14.88 12.73 -2.34
N HIS A 212 15.95 12.33 -1.67
CA HIS A 212 16.64 13.20 -0.73
C HIS A 212 17.13 14.49 -1.40
N ALA A 213 16.93 15.60 -0.69
CA ALA A 213 17.46 16.89 -1.06
C ALA A 213 17.60 17.74 0.21
N ASP A 214 18.79 18.28 0.48
CA ASP A 214 19.08 19.07 1.68
C ASP A 214 18.05 20.19 1.93
N LYS A 215 17.56 20.83 0.86
CA LYS A 215 16.57 21.91 0.92
C LYS A 215 15.20 21.48 1.45
N LEU A 216 14.92 20.18 1.48
CA LEU A 216 13.67 19.58 1.93
C LEU A 216 13.76 19.04 3.37
N GLU A 217 14.94 19.00 3.99
CA GLU A 217 15.16 18.52 5.36
C GLU A 217 14.39 19.30 6.43
N ALA A 218 13.97 20.53 6.12
CA ALA A 218 13.13 21.34 6.98
C ALA A 218 11.64 20.92 6.97
N SER A 219 11.20 20.20 5.94
CA SER A 219 9.80 19.86 5.71
C SER A 219 9.52 18.37 5.79
N PHE A 220 10.51 17.55 5.45
CA PHE A 220 10.36 16.10 5.40
C PHE A 220 11.45 15.41 6.23
N PRO A 221 11.11 14.36 6.99
CA PRO A 221 12.10 13.59 7.73
C PRO A 221 12.94 12.74 6.78
N ILE A 222 14.16 12.40 7.19
CA ILE A 222 14.92 11.31 6.57
C ILE A 222 14.37 9.98 7.13
N CYS A 223 14.08 9.03 6.25
CA CYS A 223 13.53 7.73 6.65
C CYS A 223 14.43 7.06 7.70
N GLY A 224 13.83 6.58 8.79
CA GLY A 224 14.53 5.96 9.92
C GLY A 224 15.38 6.90 10.79
N LYS A 225 15.55 8.17 10.42
CA LYS A 225 16.36 9.16 11.17
C LYS A 225 15.55 10.34 11.72
N GLY A 226 14.37 10.59 11.16
CA GLY A 226 13.51 11.71 11.57
C GLY A 226 13.93 13.04 10.94
N LEU A 227 13.43 14.15 11.51
CA LEU A 227 13.78 15.50 11.06
C LEU A 227 15.22 15.86 11.43
N VAL A 228 15.90 16.56 10.52
CA VAL A 228 17.26 17.05 10.76
C VAL A 228 17.20 18.27 11.70
N GLU A 229 18.09 18.31 12.69
CA GLU A 229 18.25 19.49 13.55
C GLU A 229 19.00 20.61 12.80
N ASN A 230 18.41 21.81 12.74
CA ASN A 230 18.93 22.98 12.02
C ASN A 230 19.19 22.74 10.52
N PRO A 231 18.17 22.35 9.74
CA PRO A 231 18.35 22.03 8.33
C PRO A 231 18.62 23.31 7.51
N PRO A 232 19.40 23.20 6.43
CA PRO A 232 19.68 24.31 5.54
C PRO A 232 18.38 24.87 4.93
N GLY A 233 18.27 26.19 4.85
CA GLY A 233 17.05 26.86 4.35
C GLY A 233 15.98 27.12 5.41
N THR A 234 16.21 26.75 6.68
CA THR A 234 15.43 27.29 7.79
C THR A 234 15.87 28.72 8.07
N CYS A 235 14.92 29.66 8.09
CA CYS A 235 15.15 31.01 8.60
C CYS A 235 15.37 30.91 10.11
N LEU A 236 16.59 30.57 10.55
CA LEU A 236 16.97 30.71 11.94
C LEU A 236 16.86 32.20 12.31
N ASP A 237 16.31 32.48 13.49
CA ASP A 237 16.03 33.79 14.12
C ASP A 237 17.26 34.71 14.26
N ALA A 238 18.08 34.91 13.23
CA ALA A 238 19.19 35.86 13.21
C ALA A 238 18.71 37.33 13.14
N ASP A 239 17.43 37.57 12.79
CA ASP A 239 16.86 38.92 12.65
C ASP A 239 15.98 39.36 13.84
N ARG A 240 15.89 38.58 14.93
CA ARG A 240 15.18 39.02 16.15
C ARG A 240 16.03 39.81 17.14
N ALA A 241 17.26 40.19 16.77
CA ALA A 241 18.13 41.02 17.59
C ALA A 241 18.18 42.48 17.12
N ALA A 242 17.04 43.20 17.12
CA ALA A 242 16.98 44.67 17.30
C ALA A 242 15.54 45.21 17.20
N VAL A 243 14.71 44.98 18.22
CA VAL A 243 13.76 46.03 18.62
C VAL A 243 14.14 46.43 20.04
N THR A 244 15.19 47.25 20.09
CA THR A 244 15.62 47.97 21.28
C THR A 244 14.42 48.72 21.83
N GLY A 245 14.16 48.54 23.13
CA GLY A 245 13.02 49.10 23.81
C GLY A 245 12.82 50.59 23.54
N ILE A 246 11.55 50.99 23.44
CA ILE A 246 11.16 52.39 23.44
C ILE A 246 11.62 52.99 24.77
N GLN A 247 12.76 53.68 24.77
CA GLN A 247 13.14 54.59 25.84
C GLN A 247 12.21 55.79 25.76
N LEU A 248 11.19 55.81 26.64
CA LEU A 248 10.42 57.01 26.95
C LEU A 248 11.30 57.96 27.77
N SER A 249 11.96 58.88 27.09
CA SER A 249 12.60 60.03 27.71
C SER A 249 11.52 61.03 28.15
N LEU A 250 11.22 61.07 29.44
CA LEU A 250 10.45 62.14 30.06
C LEU A 250 11.33 63.40 30.12
N ALA A 251 11.03 64.38 29.26
CA ALA A 251 11.54 65.74 29.42
C ALA A 251 10.76 66.44 30.56
N PRO A 252 11.42 67.19 31.47
CA PRO A 252 10.73 67.96 32.48
C PRO A 252 10.21 69.24 31.84
N VAL A 253 8.92 69.28 31.50
CA VAL A 253 8.24 70.54 31.15
C VAL A 253 7.44 70.99 32.36
N GLY A 254 7.78 72.18 32.83
CA GLY A 254 7.31 72.75 34.08
C GLY A 254 5.82 73.08 34.11
N LEU A 255 5.38 73.32 35.35
CA LEU A 255 4.08 73.84 35.73
C LEU A 255 3.53 74.89 34.76
N LEU A 256 2.31 74.66 34.28
CA LEU A 256 1.24 75.66 34.19
C LEU A 256 -0.09 74.93 33.96
N GLY A 257 -1.09 75.32 34.74
CA GLY A 257 -2.33 74.59 34.96
C GLY A 257 -3.20 74.43 33.71
N GLY A 258 -3.99 73.34 33.71
CA GLY A 258 -4.96 73.09 32.66
C GLY A 258 -5.63 71.73 32.82
N LEU A 259 -6.77 71.73 33.49
CA LEU A 259 -7.73 70.65 33.66
C LEU A 259 -8.18 70.05 32.31
N VAL A 260 -7.91 68.77 32.00
CA VAL A 260 -8.68 68.02 30.97
C VAL A 260 -8.82 66.52 31.29
N LEU A 261 -10.00 66.19 31.84
CA LEU A 261 -10.88 65.02 31.61
C LEU A 261 -10.28 63.60 31.40
N LEU A 262 -10.39 62.80 32.47
CA LEU A 262 -10.49 61.34 32.41
C LEU A 262 -11.90 60.93 31.94
N GLY A 263 -12.01 60.43 30.71
CA GLY A 263 -13.23 59.85 30.14
C GLY A 263 -13.17 58.32 30.11
N ALA A 264 -14.03 57.68 30.91
CA ALA A 264 -14.32 56.26 30.88
C ALA A 264 -15.18 55.85 29.66
N LEU A 265 -15.20 54.56 29.28
CA LEU A 265 -16.44 53.74 29.23
C LEU A 265 -16.24 52.29 28.73
N ARG A 266 -16.51 51.35 29.66
CA ARG A 266 -17.32 50.11 29.60
C ARG A 266 -17.44 49.26 28.30
N ARG A 267 -16.91 48.04 28.41
CA ARG A 267 -17.56 46.68 28.38
C ARG A 267 -19.04 46.59 27.91
N ARG A 268 -19.37 45.69 26.95
CA ARG A 268 -20.11 44.40 27.16
C ARG A 268 -20.50 43.64 25.87
N SER A 269 -20.21 42.33 25.88
CA SER A 269 -21.02 41.13 25.52
C SER A 269 -21.81 41.07 24.20
N ARG A 270 -21.88 39.94 23.49
CA ARG A 270 -21.86 38.53 23.92
C ARG A 270 -20.95 37.69 23.04
#